data_AF-A0A6N7H3J0-F1
#
_entry.id   AF-A0A6N7H3J0-F1
#
_cell.length_a   1.000
_cell.length_b   1.000
_cell.length_c   1.000
_cell.angle_alpha   90.00
_cell.angle_beta   90.00
_cell.angle_gamma   90.00
#
_symmetry.space_group_name_H-M   'P 1'
#
loop_
_entity.id
_entity.type
_entity.pdbx_description
1 polymer ?
#
loop_
_entity_poly.entity_id
_entity_poly.type
_entity_poly.pdbx_seq_one_letter_code
_entity_poly.pdbx_strand_id
1 'polypeptide(L)'
;MIAVLLLGLLLVLGAIGLVIYLLFGPDDPEEAAPPPATGTSAPRSPGSTAPPSQGTGGGSEPDTGSGTGSGSSAVQGPDPGGTDDLEATARDYVDAVNDRDEAAATGLTCERANPGTLYSVTEGRNVRLGKVEVLEGTVGTAQVTVGDGETALLLENREDGWCVAI
;
A
#
# COMPACT_ATOMS: atom_id res chain seq x y z
N MET A 1 17.21 -24.55 -15.44
CA MET A 1 17.69 -23.18 -15.13
C MET A 1 16.86 -22.52 -14.04
N ILE A 2 15.52 -22.59 -14.09
CA ILE A 2 14.62 -22.05 -13.04
C ILE A 2 14.96 -22.52 -11.61
N ALA A 3 15.27 -23.81 -11.42
CA ALA A 3 15.65 -24.32 -10.10
C ALA A 3 16.94 -23.70 -9.52
N VAL A 4 17.89 -23.31 -10.38
CA VAL A 4 19.15 -22.67 -9.96
C VAL A 4 18.92 -21.20 -9.61
N LEU A 5 18.02 -20.53 -10.35
CA LEU A 5 17.59 -19.15 -10.07
C LEU A 5 16.83 -19.06 -8.74
N LEU A 6 15.91 -20.00 -8.49
CA LEU A 6 15.15 -20.05 -7.23
C LEU A 6 16.06 -20.35 -6.03
N LEU A 7 17.03 -21.27 -6.18
CA LEU A 7 17.99 -21.57 -5.13
C LEU A 7 18.92 -20.36 -4.84
N GLY A 8 19.34 -19.65 -5.88
CA GLY A 8 20.13 -18.42 -5.74
C GLY A 8 19.35 -17.30 -5.06
N LEU A 9 18.09 -17.10 -5.45
CA LEU A 9 17.20 -16.11 -4.85
C LEU A 9 16.95 -16.40 -3.37
N LEU A 10 16.68 -17.66 -3.00
CA LEU A 10 16.49 -18.07 -1.61
C LEU A 10 17.76 -17.90 -0.77
N LEU A 11 18.95 -18.14 -1.34
CA LEU A 11 20.22 -17.90 -0.64
C LEU A 11 20.47 -16.41 -0.41
N VAL A 12 20.16 -15.55 -1.39
CA VAL A 12 20.31 -14.10 -1.26
C VAL A 12 19.32 -13.52 -0.26
N LEU A 13 18.03 -13.90 -0.36
CA LEU A 13 16.99 -13.48 0.60
C LEU A 13 17.28 -14.02 2.00
N GLY A 14 17.72 -15.27 2.13
CA GLY A 14 18.08 -15.87 3.42
C GLY A 14 19.29 -15.22 4.07
N ALA A 15 20.33 -14.87 3.29
CA ALA A 15 21.50 -14.18 3.80
C ALA A 15 21.19 -12.75 4.26
N ILE A 16 20.37 -12.02 3.49
CA ILE A 16 19.95 -10.66 3.84
C ILE A 16 19.03 -10.69 5.07
N GLY A 17 18.08 -11.63 5.13
CA GLY A 17 17.21 -11.82 6.29
C GLY A 17 17.96 -12.18 7.57
N LEU A 18 19.00 -13.02 7.48
CA LEU A 18 19.86 -13.38 8.62
C LEU A 18 20.68 -12.18 9.11
N VAL A 19 21.21 -11.36 8.21
CA VAL A 19 21.97 -10.15 8.58
C VAL A 19 21.08 -9.12 9.26
N ILE A 20 19.86 -8.90 8.75
CA ILE A 20 18.87 -8.01 9.38
C ILE A 20 18.43 -8.58 10.74
N TYR A 21 18.18 -9.89 10.85
CA TYR A 21 17.82 -10.55 12.11
C TYR A 21 18.94 -10.48 13.15
N LEU A 22 20.22 -10.51 12.76
CA LEU A 22 21.33 -10.35 13.71
C LEU A 22 21.59 -8.89 14.10
N LEU A 23 21.21 -7.92 13.25
CA LEU A 23 21.37 -6.49 13.53
C LEU A 23 20.19 -5.89 14.31
N PHE A 24 18.98 -6.42 14.12
CA PHE A 24 17.73 -5.92 14.70
C PHE A 24 16.97 -7.00 15.48
N GLY A 25 17.65 -8.11 15.79
CA GLY A 25 17.08 -9.20 16.58
C GLY A 25 16.64 -8.68 17.95
N PRO A 26 15.46 -9.09 18.43
CA PRO A 26 14.93 -8.62 19.70
C PRO A 26 15.85 -9.02 20.86
N ASP A 27 16.17 -8.06 21.74
CA ASP A 27 16.56 -8.37 23.11
C ASP A 27 15.44 -9.24 23.73
N ASP A 28 15.84 -10.33 24.40
CA ASP A 28 14.93 -11.25 25.08
C ASP A 28 13.82 -10.51 25.85
N PRO A 29 12.53 -10.88 25.71
CA PRO A 29 11.50 -10.30 26.56
C PRO A 29 11.72 -10.78 27.99
N GLU A 30 12.24 -9.90 28.84
CA GLU A 30 12.22 -10.06 30.29
C GLU A 30 10.75 -10.24 30.71
N GLU A 31 10.44 -11.40 31.30
CA GLU A 31 9.11 -11.81 31.72
C GLU A 31 8.58 -10.87 32.83
N ALA A 32 7.86 -9.82 32.43
CA ALA A 32 7.16 -8.95 33.37
C ALA A 32 5.88 -9.64 33.84
N ALA A 33 5.90 -10.08 35.10
CA ALA A 33 4.80 -10.75 35.80
C ALA A 33 3.46 -9.98 35.70
N PRO A 34 2.32 -10.69 35.63
CA PRO A 34 1.00 -10.07 35.52
C PRO A 34 0.62 -9.31 36.80
N PRO A 35 0.06 -8.08 36.72
CA PRO A 35 -0.58 -7.45 37.87
C PRO A 35 -1.90 -8.17 38.22
N PRO A 36 -2.27 -8.24 39.51
CA PRO A 36 -3.40 -9.04 39.98
C PRO A 36 -4.77 -8.45 39.61
N ALA A 37 -5.74 -9.35 39.48
CA ALA A 37 -7.13 -9.08 39.15
C ALA A 37 -7.93 -8.45 40.31
N THR A 38 -8.66 -7.38 40.01
CA THR A 38 -9.82 -6.85 40.75
C THR A 38 -10.55 -5.85 39.83
N GLY A 39 -11.86 -5.83 39.60
CA GLY A 39 -12.96 -6.64 40.11
C GLY A 39 -14.26 -6.33 39.32
N THR A 40 -15.18 -7.27 39.43
CA THR A 40 -16.62 -7.29 39.17
C THR A 40 -17.36 -5.94 39.07
N SER A 41 -18.13 -5.74 37.98
CA SER A 41 -19.62 -5.62 38.00
C SER A 41 -20.18 -5.21 36.62
N ALA A 42 -20.94 -6.11 35.98
CA ALA A 42 -22.07 -5.79 35.09
C ALA A 42 -23.37 -6.17 35.84
N PRO A 43 -24.62 -5.84 35.41
CA PRO A 43 -25.05 -5.24 34.13
C PRO A 43 -26.13 -4.11 34.27
N ARG A 44 -26.35 -3.30 33.23
CA ARG A 44 -27.69 -2.69 32.95
C ARG A 44 -27.87 -2.47 31.44
N SER A 45 -28.84 -3.18 30.86
CA SER A 45 -29.54 -2.89 29.60
C SER A 45 -31.01 -2.52 29.94
N PRO A 46 -31.87 -2.11 29.00
CA PRO A 46 -31.68 -1.47 27.69
C PRO A 46 -32.47 -0.12 27.58
N GLY A 47 -32.09 0.74 26.64
CA GLY A 47 -32.86 1.94 26.30
C GLY A 47 -33.04 2.06 24.79
N SER A 48 -34.17 1.59 24.30
CA SER A 48 -34.61 1.69 22.90
C SER A 48 -35.32 3.04 22.69
N THR A 49 -34.90 3.86 21.73
CA THR A 49 -35.75 4.90 21.12
C THR A 49 -35.27 5.16 19.68
N ALA A 50 -36.23 5.14 18.75
CA ALA A 50 -36.12 5.16 17.30
C ALA A 50 -35.63 6.51 16.70
N PRO A 51 -35.29 6.56 15.39
CA PRO A 51 -34.66 7.72 14.74
C PRO A 51 -35.69 8.71 14.17
N PRO A 52 -35.32 9.99 13.94
CA PRO A 52 -36.02 10.85 13.01
C PRO A 52 -35.32 10.98 11.65
N SER A 53 -36.19 11.23 10.66
CA SER A 53 -36.05 11.20 9.20
C SER A 53 -35.21 12.31 8.56
N GLN A 54 -34.75 12.00 7.34
CA GLN A 54 -34.64 12.82 6.12
C GLN A 54 -34.51 14.35 6.23
N GLY A 55 -33.42 14.88 5.65
CA GLY A 55 -33.27 16.28 5.26
C GLY A 55 -32.39 16.40 4.02
N THR A 56 -33.02 16.72 2.90
CA THR A 56 -32.48 17.00 1.56
C THR A 56 -31.68 18.31 1.52
N GLY A 57 -30.63 18.39 0.69
CA GLY A 57 -30.32 19.66 -0.03
C GLY A 57 -28.84 20.05 -0.18
N GLY A 58 -28.46 20.31 -1.44
CA GLY A 58 -27.35 21.20 -1.88
C GLY A 58 -25.96 20.57 -1.84
N GLY A 59 -25.25 20.30 -2.94
CA GLY A 59 -25.09 21.13 -4.14
C GLY A 59 -23.92 22.08 -3.96
N SER A 60 -22.71 21.65 -4.33
CA SER A 60 -21.54 22.52 -4.56
C SER A 60 -20.52 21.76 -5.42
N GLU A 61 -20.64 21.92 -6.75
CA GLU A 61 -19.47 21.95 -7.63
C GLU A 61 -18.60 23.16 -7.26
N PRO A 62 -17.30 23.09 -7.55
CA PRO A 62 -16.76 24.15 -8.41
C PRO A 62 -15.95 23.61 -9.58
N ASP A 63 -16.34 24.11 -10.74
CA ASP A 63 -15.51 24.66 -11.81
C ASP A 63 -14.32 23.84 -12.34
N THR A 64 -14.58 23.34 -13.54
CA THR A 64 -13.66 23.24 -14.68
C THR A 64 -12.90 24.56 -14.94
N GLY A 65 -11.58 24.50 -15.17
CA GLY A 65 -10.93 25.57 -15.93
C GLY A 65 -9.40 25.62 -15.93
N SER A 66 -8.82 25.14 -17.04
CA SER A 66 -7.57 25.58 -17.72
C SER A 66 -6.25 25.47 -16.94
N GLY A 67 -5.17 24.83 -17.42
CA GLY A 67 -4.70 24.65 -18.79
C GLY A 67 -3.32 25.32 -18.93
N THR A 68 -2.24 24.53 -18.99
CA THR A 68 -1.01 24.93 -19.71
C THR A 68 -0.26 23.67 -20.12
N GLY A 69 -0.09 23.49 -21.43
CA GLY A 69 0.46 22.28 -22.01
C GLY A 69 1.98 22.19 -21.94
N SER A 70 2.45 20.97 -22.19
CA SER A 70 3.67 20.75 -22.94
C SER A 70 3.48 19.43 -23.70
N GLY A 71 3.52 19.52 -25.03
CA GLY A 71 3.23 18.40 -25.90
C GLY A 71 4.36 17.36 -25.90
N SER A 72 3.97 16.11 -26.12
CA SER A 72 4.68 15.20 -27.01
C SER A 72 3.67 14.21 -27.56
N SER A 73 3.49 14.28 -28.88
CA SER A 73 2.73 13.30 -29.64
C SER A 73 3.49 11.98 -29.66
N ALA A 74 2.83 10.90 -29.24
CA ALA A 74 3.04 9.58 -29.79
C ALA A 74 1.69 8.86 -29.81
N VAL A 75 1.12 8.72 -31.00
CA VAL A 75 0.03 7.79 -31.27
C VAL A 75 0.61 6.39 -31.17
N GLN A 76 0.31 5.67 -30.10
CA GLN A 76 0.41 4.21 -30.03
C GLN A 76 -0.92 3.67 -29.53
N GLY A 77 -1.35 2.55 -30.12
CA GLY A 77 -2.67 1.96 -29.92
C GLY A 77 -2.91 1.51 -28.48
N PRO A 78 -4.06 0.87 -28.20
CA PRO A 78 -4.36 0.32 -26.88
C PRO A 78 -3.37 -0.81 -26.57
N ASP A 79 -2.29 -0.47 -25.87
CA ASP A 79 -1.36 -1.42 -25.25
C ASP A 79 -1.99 -1.83 -23.91
N PRO A 80 -2.18 -3.12 -23.62
CA PRO A 80 -2.77 -3.55 -22.37
C PRO A 80 -1.76 -3.33 -21.22
N GLY A 81 -1.80 -2.15 -20.61
CA GLY A 81 -1.04 -1.77 -19.41
C GLY A 81 0.27 -1.07 -19.71
N GLY A 82 0.19 0.13 -20.30
CA GLY A 82 1.34 0.97 -20.55
C GLY A 82 2.09 1.36 -19.26
N THR A 83 3.32 1.84 -19.43
CA THR A 83 4.17 2.33 -18.33
C THR A 83 3.52 3.49 -17.58
N ASP A 84 2.73 4.32 -18.27
CA ASP A 84 2.01 5.45 -17.71
C ASP A 84 0.93 4.99 -16.70
N ASP A 85 0.22 3.90 -16.99
CA ASP A 85 -0.80 3.34 -16.09
C ASP A 85 -0.14 2.74 -14.84
N LEU A 86 1.04 2.14 -14.99
CA LEU A 86 1.81 1.60 -13.88
C LEU A 86 2.27 2.71 -12.94
N GLU A 87 2.83 3.79 -13.49
CA GLU A 87 3.27 4.95 -12.70
C GLU A 87 2.10 5.61 -11.98
N ALA A 88 0.93 5.71 -12.62
CA ALA A 88 -0.29 6.22 -12.00
C ALA A 88 -0.70 5.36 -10.80
N THR A 89 -0.82 4.04 -10.96
CA THR A 89 -1.16 3.13 -9.86
C THR A 89 -0.15 3.21 -8.70
N ALA A 90 1.15 3.26 -9.01
CA ALA A 90 2.18 3.37 -7.98
C ALA A 90 2.09 4.69 -7.21
N ARG A 91 1.80 5.80 -7.91
CA ARG A 91 1.57 7.11 -7.30
C ARG A 91 0.33 7.12 -6.41
N ASP A 92 -0.80 6.65 -6.92
CA ASP A 92 -2.06 6.62 -6.18
C ASP A 92 -1.95 5.78 -4.91
N TYR A 93 -1.20 4.68 -4.97
CA TYR A 93 -0.94 3.86 -3.79
C TYR A 93 -0.07 4.59 -2.76
N VAL A 94 1.01 5.24 -3.20
CA VAL A 94 1.87 6.04 -2.32
C VAL A 94 1.10 7.20 -1.69
N ASP A 95 0.23 7.86 -2.45
CA ASP A 95 -0.62 8.95 -1.95
C ASP A 95 -1.61 8.41 -0.91
N ALA A 96 -2.28 7.28 -1.17
CA ALA A 96 -3.14 6.63 -0.19
C ALA A 96 -2.40 6.24 1.11
N VAL A 97 -1.15 5.77 1.00
CA VAL A 97 -0.30 5.47 2.17
C VAL A 97 0.06 6.73 2.95
N ASN A 98 0.42 7.81 2.27
CA ASN A 98 0.73 9.10 2.89
C ASN A 98 -0.50 9.73 3.58
N ASP A 99 -1.67 9.64 2.95
CA ASP A 99 -2.94 10.15 3.46
C ASP A 99 -3.55 9.26 4.54
N ARG A 100 -2.98 8.06 4.77
CA ARG A 100 -3.48 7.05 5.71
C ARG A 100 -4.90 6.60 5.34
N ASP A 101 -5.17 6.50 4.05
CA ASP A 101 -6.42 5.97 3.52
C ASP A 101 -6.30 4.46 3.29
N GLU A 102 -6.70 3.69 4.30
CA GLU A 102 -6.67 2.23 4.25
C GLU A 102 -7.54 1.66 3.14
N ALA A 103 -8.69 2.28 2.87
CA ALA A 103 -9.65 1.80 1.89
C ALA A 103 -9.12 2.02 0.47
N ALA A 104 -8.55 3.21 0.20
CA ALA A 104 -7.90 3.50 -1.07
C ALA A 104 -6.68 2.60 -1.29
N ALA A 105 -5.81 2.46 -0.28
CA ALA A 105 -4.64 1.59 -0.37
C ALA A 105 -5.03 0.13 -0.64
N THR A 106 -6.04 -0.39 0.08
CA THR A 106 -6.56 -1.76 -0.13
C THR A 106 -7.19 -1.92 -1.51
N GLY A 107 -7.92 -0.92 -2.01
CA GLY A 107 -8.54 -0.97 -3.33
C GLY A 107 -7.54 -1.09 -4.49
N LEU A 108 -6.32 -0.60 -4.28
CA LEU A 108 -5.21 -0.64 -5.23
C LEU A 108 -4.38 -1.93 -5.15
N THR A 109 -4.59 -2.80 -4.16
CA THR A 109 -3.89 -4.09 -4.08
C THR A 109 -4.58 -5.13 -4.94
N CYS A 110 -3.80 -6.09 -5.45
CA CYS A 110 -4.30 -7.11 -6.36
C CYS A 110 -5.30 -8.08 -5.71
N GLU A 111 -5.18 -8.28 -4.39
CA GLU A 111 -6.09 -9.14 -3.62
C GLU A 111 -7.27 -8.37 -3.03
N ARG A 112 -7.18 -7.04 -2.92
CA ARG A 112 -8.17 -6.15 -2.29
C ARG A 112 -8.59 -6.58 -0.88
N ALA A 113 -7.72 -7.32 -0.17
CA ALA A 113 -7.99 -7.88 1.14
C ALA A 113 -7.21 -7.17 2.26
N ASN A 114 -6.09 -6.53 1.93
CA ASN A 114 -5.22 -5.82 2.86
C ASN A 114 -4.57 -4.63 2.13
N PRO A 115 -4.24 -3.53 2.83
CA PRO A 115 -3.58 -2.36 2.23
C PRO A 115 -2.08 -2.59 1.92
N GLY A 116 -1.50 -3.72 2.31
CA GLY A 116 -0.10 -4.09 2.05
C GLY A 116 0.86 -3.70 3.17
N THR A 117 2.07 -4.28 3.12
CA THR A 117 3.10 -4.06 4.14
C THR A 117 3.55 -2.60 4.19
N LEU A 118 3.65 -1.92 3.04
CA LEU A 118 4.09 -0.51 2.98
C LEU A 118 3.16 0.40 3.78
N TYR A 119 1.84 0.20 3.70
CA TYR A 119 0.84 0.94 4.47
C TYR A 119 1.01 0.75 5.99
N SER A 120 1.33 -0.48 6.40
CA SER A 120 1.47 -0.84 7.82
C SER A 120 2.76 -0.29 8.42
N VAL A 121 3.89 -0.40 7.71
CA VAL A 121 5.22 -0.05 8.25
C VAL A 121 5.53 1.42 8.21
N THR A 122 4.82 2.22 7.42
CA THR A 122 5.16 3.63 7.24
C THR A 122 4.85 4.46 8.48
N GLU A 123 3.89 4.07 9.33
CA GLU A 123 3.60 4.71 10.63
C GLU A 123 3.50 6.27 10.60
N GLY A 124 3.20 6.86 9.44
CA GLY A 124 3.04 8.31 9.26
C GLY A 124 4.32 9.00 8.81
N ARG A 125 5.38 8.21 8.51
CA ARG A 125 6.55 8.67 7.77
C ARG A 125 6.15 8.96 6.33
N ASN A 126 6.68 10.05 5.79
CA ASN A 126 6.46 10.43 4.41
C ASN A 126 7.10 9.40 3.46
N VAL A 127 6.30 8.98 2.49
CA VAL A 127 6.65 8.04 1.44
C VAL A 127 6.83 8.80 0.14
N ARG A 128 7.91 8.52 -0.58
CA ARG A 128 8.20 9.14 -1.87
C ARG A 128 8.32 8.08 -2.95
N LEU A 129 7.64 8.31 -4.06
CA LEU A 129 7.79 7.51 -5.27
C LEU A 129 9.10 7.88 -5.97
N GLY A 130 9.90 6.87 -6.28
CA GLY A 130 11.14 6.96 -7.04
C GLY A 130 10.93 6.50 -8.48
N LYS A 131 11.94 5.80 -9.03
CA LYS A 131 11.90 5.31 -10.40
C LYS A 131 10.87 4.18 -10.55
N VAL A 132 10.13 4.22 -11.64
CA VAL A 132 9.13 3.23 -12.01
C VAL A 132 9.58 2.50 -13.28
N GLU A 133 9.52 1.17 -13.28
CA GLU A 133 10.00 0.32 -14.37
C GLU A 133 9.08 -0.87 -14.61
N VAL A 134 8.80 -1.19 -15.88
CA VAL A 134 8.16 -2.45 -16.28
C VAL A 134 9.27 -3.50 -16.50
N LEU A 135 9.19 -4.64 -15.83
CA LEU A 135 10.20 -5.71 -15.91
C LEU A 135 9.84 -6.74 -16.97
N GLU A 136 8.59 -7.21 -16.94
CA GLU A 136 7.98 -8.12 -17.90
C GLU A 136 6.59 -7.54 -18.18
N GLY A 137 6.00 -7.65 -19.37
CA GLY A 137 4.80 -6.87 -19.75
C GLY A 137 3.58 -6.94 -18.79
N THR A 138 3.59 -7.85 -17.81
CA THR A 138 2.59 -8.00 -16.76
C THR A 138 3.09 -7.71 -15.34
N VAL A 139 4.36 -7.36 -15.16
CA VAL A 139 5.00 -7.10 -13.87
C VAL A 139 5.87 -5.84 -13.97
N GLY A 140 5.74 -4.94 -13.00
CA GLY A 140 6.66 -3.83 -12.85
C GLY A 140 6.95 -3.51 -11.40
N THR A 141 7.87 -2.58 -11.23
CA THR A 141 8.37 -2.17 -9.92
C THR A 141 8.40 -0.67 -9.83
N ALA A 142 8.13 -0.17 -8.64
CA ALA A 142 8.34 1.22 -8.29
C ALA A 142 9.27 1.29 -7.11
N GLN A 143 10.35 2.06 -7.22
CA GLN A 143 11.19 2.38 -6.07
C GLN A 143 10.41 3.31 -5.14
N VAL A 144 10.52 3.07 -3.84
CA VAL A 144 9.83 3.83 -2.82
C VAL A 144 10.78 4.15 -1.68
N THR A 145 10.83 5.41 -1.28
CA THR A 145 11.62 5.84 -0.12
C THR A 145 10.69 6.10 1.07
N VAL A 146 11.00 5.51 2.22
CA VAL A 146 10.29 5.70 3.49
C VAL A 146 11.26 6.25 4.53
N GLY A 147 11.15 7.54 4.84
CA GLY A 147 12.18 8.22 5.64
C GLY A 147 13.55 8.15 4.96
N ASP A 148 14.53 7.52 5.60
CA ASP A 148 15.88 7.31 5.05
C ASP A 148 16.08 5.94 4.39
N GLY A 149 15.05 5.08 4.40
CA GLY A 149 15.10 3.74 3.81
C GLY A 149 14.53 3.69 2.40
N GLU A 150 15.08 2.84 1.55
CA GLU A 150 14.57 2.55 0.21
C GLU A 150 14.03 1.12 0.14
N THR A 151 12.91 0.94 -0.55
CA THR A 151 12.30 -0.36 -0.85
C THR A 151 11.71 -0.36 -2.25
N ALA A 152 11.32 -1.53 -2.76
CA ALA A 152 10.61 -1.67 -4.02
C ALA A 152 9.16 -2.08 -3.76
N LEU A 153 8.24 -1.42 -4.44
CA LEU A 153 6.85 -1.81 -4.59
C LEU A 153 6.72 -2.67 -5.83
N LEU A 154 6.12 -3.85 -5.71
CA LEU A 154 5.85 -4.74 -6.83
C LEU A 154 4.43 -4.48 -7.33
N LEU A 155 4.28 -4.37 -8.65
CA LEU A 155 2.99 -4.18 -9.31
C LEU A 155 2.77 -5.27 -10.36
N GLU A 156 1.55 -5.74 -10.46
CA GLU A 156 1.10 -6.71 -11.47
C GLU A 156 0.01 -6.11 -12.32
N ASN A 157 0.05 -6.36 -13.62
CA ASN A 157 -1.02 -6.02 -14.54
C ASN A 157 -1.98 -7.20 -14.65
N ARG A 158 -3.21 -7.01 -14.19
CA ARG A 158 -4.29 -7.99 -14.26
C ARG A 158 -5.36 -7.54 -15.26
N GLU A 159 -6.45 -8.28 -15.37
CA GLU A 159 -7.57 -7.94 -16.27
C GLU A 159 -8.17 -6.55 -15.99
N ASP A 160 -8.11 -6.09 -14.73
CA ASP A 160 -8.61 -4.80 -14.27
C ASP A 160 -7.55 -3.66 -14.36
N GLY A 161 -6.34 -3.95 -14.86
CA GLY A 161 -5.20 -3.03 -14.91
C GLY A 161 -4.14 -3.32 -13.85
N TRP A 162 -3.23 -2.36 -13.64
CA TRP A 162 -2.15 -2.47 -12.66
C TRP A 162 -2.69 -2.44 -11.23
N CYS A 163 -2.12 -3.28 -10.37
CA CYS A 163 -2.40 -3.36 -8.95
C CYS A 163 -1.12 -3.68 -8.18
N VAL A 164 -1.10 -3.34 -6.89
CA VAL A 164 0.02 -3.64 -6.00
C VAL A 164 -0.03 -5.11 -5.58
N ALA A 165 1.06 -5.83 -5.82
CA ALA A 165 1.26 -7.17 -5.31
C ALA A 165 1.73 -7.10 -3.85
N ILE A 166 1.03 -7.80 -2.96
CA ILE A 166 1.24 -7.79 -1.51
C ILE A 166 1.47 -9.18 -0.96
#